data_AF-A0A2V8D3C6-F1
#
_entry.id   AF-A0A2V8D3C6-F1
#
_cell.length_a   1.000
_cell.length_b   1.000
_cell.length_c   1.000
_cell.angle_alpha   90.00
_cell.angle_beta   90.00
_cell.angle_gamma   90.00
#
_symmetry.space_group_name_H-M   'P 1'
#
loop_
_entity.id
_entity.type
_entity.pdbx_description
1 polymer ?
#
loop_
_entity_poly.entity_id
_entity_poly.type
_entity_poly.pdbx_seq_one_letter_code
_entity_poly.pdbx_strand_id
1 'polypeptide(L)'
;MTMRNRCTGAIAGVAGVLFLSALAVAQGNQSNAPRSPWKYYPMDRAIGDGGPAPKRDLTGTWAGPSSGAGAPRQKSEVPAPLTPVGKQLYDRNKPIGKYSPGGTNDPHTRYCDPFGFPQNMTNEIRGMMITTMPNRTFVLLQYMGLWREIWTDGRTLPTNVGGRGRDTLDPKYNGYSVGHWEDDYTFVVDTTGLAPETWTTKSGYPHSIDARVQERFHRDSKNDLT
;
A
#
# COMPACT_ATOMS: atom_id res chain seq x y z
N MET A 1 -36.17 23.83 -66.58
CA MET A 1 -35.00 22.99 -66.26
C MET A 1 -34.80 23.07 -64.75
N THR A 2 -35.25 22.06 -64.02
CA THR A 2 -35.24 22.06 -62.55
C THR A 2 -34.27 20.97 -62.08
N MET A 3 -33.10 21.38 -61.61
CA MET A 3 -32.08 20.47 -61.04
C MET A 3 -32.63 19.84 -59.76
N ARG A 4 -32.85 18.52 -59.76
CA ARG A 4 -33.12 17.73 -58.55
C ARG A 4 -31.83 17.63 -57.73
N ASN A 5 -31.82 18.22 -56.53
CA ASN A 5 -30.76 18.13 -55.53
C ASN A 5 -30.46 16.67 -55.19
N ARG A 6 -29.41 16.10 -55.79
CA ARG A 6 -28.91 14.75 -55.48
C ARG A 6 -28.03 14.68 -54.22
N CYS A 7 -27.69 15.83 -53.63
CA CYS A 7 -26.77 15.90 -52.49
C CYS A 7 -27.43 15.64 -51.12
N THR A 8 -28.75 15.85 -50.99
CA THR A 8 -29.44 15.68 -49.69
C THR A 8 -29.55 14.22 -49.26
N GLY A 9 -29.67 13.28 -50.21
CA GLY A 9 -29.71 11.84 -49.91
C GLY A 9 -28.36 11.27 -49.47
N ALA A 10 -27.25 11.82 -49.98
CA ALA A 10 -25.90 11.38 -49.63
C ALA A 10 -25.51 11.79 -48.20
N ILE A 11 -25.90 12.98 -47.76
CA ILE A 11 -25.59 13.48 -46.41
C ILE A 11 -26.38 12.70 -45.33
N ALA A 12 -27.64 12.38 -45.59
CA ALA A 12 -28.45 11.56 -44.67
C ALA A 12 -27.92 10.12 -44.54
N GLY A 13 -27.41 9.53 -45.64
CA GLY A 13 -26.82 8.19 -45.64
C GLY A 13 -25.52 8.12 -44.81
N VAL A 14 -24.64 9.12 -44.94
CA VAL A 14 -23.37 9.16 -44.19
C VAL A 14 -23.59 9.39 -42.70
N ALA A 15 -24.56 10.24 -42.31
CA ALA A 15 -24.92 10.44 -40.90
C ALA A 15 -25.49 9.16 -40.26
N GLY A 16 -26.34 8.42 -40.97
CA GLY A 16 -26.90 7.15 -40.49
C GLY A 16 -25.83 6.07 -40.26
N VAL A 17 -24.85 5.95 -41.17
CA VAL A 17 -23.75 4.99 -41.05
C VAL A 17 -22.81 5.35 -39.89
N LEU A 18 -22.54 6.64 -39.65
CA LEU A 18 -21.71 7.09 -38.51
C LEU A 18 -22.41 6.90 -37.15
N PHE A 19 -23.72 7.11 -37.07
CA PHE A 19 -24.47 6.86 -35.83
C PHE A 19 -24.62 5.36 -35.52
N LEU A 20 -24.80 4.51 -36.54
CA LEU A 20 -24.89 3.06 -36.35
C LEU A 20 -23.53 2.42 -36.01
N SER A 21 -22.42 2.94 -36.55
CA SER A 21 -21.09 2.45 -36.21
C SER A 21 -20.62 2.89 -34.82
N ALA A 22 -21.06 4.06 -34.32
CA ALA A 22 -20.79 4.48 -32.93
C ALA A 22 -21.46 3.58 -31.88
N LEU A 23 -22.67 3.06 -32.16
CA LEU A 23 -23.37 2.14 -31.25
C LEU A 23 -22.75 0.74 -31.24
N ALA A 24 -22.25 0.26 -32.39
CA ALA A 24 -21.60 -1.05 -32.47
C ALA A 24 -20.27 -1.12 -31.69
N VAL A 25 -19.52 -0.01 -31.61
CA VAL A 25 -18.26 0.06 -30.84
C VAL A 25 -18.53 0.26 -29.33
N ALA A 26 -19.69 0.79 -28.96
CA ALA A 26 -20.07 0.98 -27.55
C ALA A 26 -20.69 -0.27 -26.89
N GLN A 27 -21.20 -1.23 -27.67
CA GLN A 27 -21.84 -2.46 -27.17
C GLN A 27 -20.91 -3.69 -27.16
N GLY A 28 -19.63 -3.51 -27.46
CA GLY A 28 -18.61 -4.53 -27.23
C GLY A 28 -18.48 -4.80 -25.73
N ASN A 29 -19.27 -5.75 -25.25
CA ASN A 29 -19.31 -6.24 -23.88
C ASN A 29 -17.90 -6.72 -23.46
N GLN A 30 -17.04 -5.81 -22.96
CA GLN A 30 -15.71 -6.13 -22.41
C GLN A 30 -15.79 -7.14 -21.24
N SER A 31 -17.00 -7.38 -20.72
CA SER A 31 -17.32 -8.32 -19.65
C SER A 31 -17.17 -9.80 -20.02
N ASN A 32 -17.19 -10.17 -21.32
CA ASN A 32 -17.08 -11.57 -21.76
C ASN A 32 -15.72 -11.94 -22.37
N ALA A 33 -14.76 -11.01 -22.43
CA ALA A 33 -13.41 -11.35 -22.84
C ALA A 33 -12.76 -12.26 -21.78
N PRO A 34 -12.03 -13.33 -22.19
CA PRO A 34 -11.28 -14.15 -21.24
C PRO A 34 -10.38 -13.27 -20.37
N ARG A 35 -10.45 -13.47 -19.05
CA ARG A 35 -9.60 -12.73 -18.11
C ARG A 35 -8.16 -13.17 -18.32
N SER A 36 -7.26 -12.20 -18.41
CA SER A 36 -5.83 -12.49 -18.51
C SER A 36 -5.29 -12.81 -17.12
N PRO A 37 -4.51 -13.88 -16.95
CA PRO A 37 -3.84 -14.17 -15.67
C PRO A 37 -2.78 -13.12 -15.31
N TRP A 38 -2.41 -12.23 -16.24
CA TRP A 38 -1.41 -11.17 -16.06
C TRP A 38 -2.00 -9.80 -15.74
N LYS A 39 -3.33 -9.68 -15.64
CA LYS A 39 -4.00 -8.42 -15.32
C LYS A 39 -4.44 -8.41 -13.86
N TYR A 40 -4.15 -7.32 -13.16
CA TYR A 40 -4.74 -7.04 -11.85
C TYR A 40 -6.20 -6.62 -12.04
N TYR A 41 -7.08 -7.18 -11.22
CA TYR A 41 -8.49 -6.84 -11.22
C TYR A 41 -8.91 -6.38 -9.82
N PRO A 42 -9.34 -5.12 -9.66
CA PRO A 42 -9.52 -4.49 -8.35
C PRO A 42 -10.69 -5.05 -7.52
N MET A 43 -11.51 -5.92 -8.11
CA MET A 43 -12.64 -6.57 -7.45
C MET A 43 -12.34 -8.04 -7.08
N ASP A 44 -11.17 -8.57 -7.48
CA ASP A 44 -10.80 -9.93 -7.15
C ASP A 44 -10.37 -9.99 -5.69
N ARG A 45 -11.12 -10.78 -4.91
CA ARG A 45 -10.82 -11.10 -3.53
C ARG A 45 -11.26 -12.52 -3.24
N ALA A 46 -10.67 -13.12 -2.21
CA ALA A 46 -11.20 -14.35 -1.67
C ALA A 46 -12.67 -14.12 -1.22
N ILE A 47 -13.54 -15.08 -1.50
CA ILE A 47 -14.95 -15.02 -1.13
C ILE A 47 -15.14 -15.83 0.16
N GLY A 48 -15.74 -15.21 1.18
CA GLY A 48 -15.91 -15.80 2.50
C GLY A 48 -14.60 -15.91 3.29
N ASP A 49 -14.70 -16.44 4.51
CA ASP A 49 -13.58 -16.58 5.46
C ASP A 49 -12.56 -17.68 5.05
N GLY A 50 -12.95 -18.59 4.15
CA GLY A 50 -12.13 -19.71 3.72
C GLY A 50 -11.92 -20.79 4.79
N GLY A 51 -12.64 -20.72 5.91
CA GLY A 51 -12.50 -21.59 7.06
C GLY A 51 -11.51 -21.08 8.13
N PRO A 52 -11.15 -21.94 9.10
CA PRO A 52 -10.35 -21.55 10.25
C PRO A 52 -8.94 -21.09 9.83
N ALA A 53 -8.42 -20.10 10.56
CA ALA A 53 -7.05 -19.65 10.40
C ALA A 53 -6.05 -20.79 10.66
N PRO A 54 -4.99 -20.92 9.84
CA PRO A 54 -3.88 -21.81 10.18
C PRO A 54 -3.13 -21.26 11.40
N LYS A 55 -2.71 -22.16 12.28
CA LYS A 55 -1.97 -21.80 13.49
C LYS A 55 -0.56 -21.36 13.15
N ARG A 56 -0.17 -20.20 13.69
CA ARG A 56 1.17 -19.62 13.60
C ARG A 56 1.69 -19.52 12.16
N ASP A 57 0.80 -19.17 11.23
CA ASP A 57 1.12 -19.03 9.81
C ASP A 57 0.43 -17.81 9.18
N LEU A 58 1.24 -16.85 8.77
CA LEU A 58 0.81 -15.66 8.03
C LEU A 58 0.98 -15.81 6.51
N THR A 59 1.50 -16.94 6.03
CA THR A 59 1.89 -17.13 4.63
C THR A 59 0.69 -16.93 3.72
N GLY A 60 0.85 -16.08 2.71
CA GLY A 60 -0.22 -15.79 1.76
C GLY A 60 -0.05 -14.47 1.02
N THR A 61 -1.04 -14.19 0.19
CA THR A 61 -1.20 -12.92 -0.52
C THR A 61 -2.38 -12.18 0.08
N TRP A 62 -2.14 -10.93 0.46
CA TRP A 62 -3.02 -10.10 1.25
C TRP A 62 -3.34 -8.82 0.49
N ALA A 63 -4.57 -8.34 0.60
CA ALA A 63 -4.91 -6.99 0.16
C ALA A 63 -4.21 -5.98 1.08
N GLY A 64 -3.51 -5.00 0.50
CA GLY A 64 -3.03 -3.87 1.29
C GLY A 64 -4.20 -3.08 1.89
N PRO A 65 -4.02 -2.41 3.04
CA PRO A 65 -5.11 -1.68 3.71
C PRO A 65 -5.66 -0.49 2.90
N SER A 66 -4.97 -0.12 1.82
CA SER A 66 -5.43 0.88 0.84
C SER A 66 -5.65 0.30 -0.56
N SER A 67 -5.74 -1.03 -0.71
CA SER A 67 -5.87 -1.69 -2.02
C SER A 67 -7.32 -1.80 -2.50
N GLY A 68 -7.78 -0.79 -3.23
CA GLY A 68 -9.00 -0.86 -4.06
C GLY A 68 -10.34 -1.05 -3.32
N ALA A 69 -11.42 -1.17 -4.10
CA ALA A 69 -12.79 -1.20 -3.58
C ALA A 69 -13.17 -2.50 -2.84
N GLY A 70 -12.40 -3.57 -3.01
CA GLY A 70 -12.64 -4.87 -2.40
C GLY A 70 -12.08 -5.03 -0.98
N ALA A 71 -11.16 -4.17 -0.56
CA ALA A 71 -10.54 -4.19 0.77
C ALA A 71 -11.25 -3.23 1.73
N PRO A 72 -11.45 -3.60 3.01
CA PRO A 72 -11.88 -2.66 4.03
C PRO A 72 -10.95 -1.46 4.06
N ARG A 73 -11.48 -0.25 3.91
CA ARG A 73 -10.65 0.96 4.02
C ARG A 73 -10.11 1.08 5.43
N GLN A 74 -8.84 1.42 5.54
CA GLN A 74 -8.24 1.80 6.83
C GLN A 74 -9.11 2.87 7.52
N LYS A 75 -9.29 2.73 8.83
CA LYS A 75 -9.94 3.76 9.65
C LYS A 75 -9.22 5.10 9.44
N SER A 76 -9.98 6.20 9.52
CA SER A 76 -9.39 7.53 9.49
C SER A 76 -8.27 7.64 10.51
N GLU A 77 -7.19 8.26 10.10
CA GLU A 77 -6.05 8.53 10.96
C GLU A 77 -6.50 9.29 12.21
N VAL A 78 -6.17 8.75 13.38
CA VAL A 78 -6.46 9.40 14.65
C VAL A 78 -5.28 10.33 14.96
N PRO A 79 -5.49 11.64 15.13
CA PRO A 79 -4.41 12.56 15.45
C PRO A 79 -3.68 12.14 16.74
N ALA A 80 -2.40 11.82 16.61
CA ALA A 80 -1.56 11.50 17.75
C ALA A 80 -1.10 12.79 18.45
N PRO A 81 -1.00 12.80 19.79
CA PRO A 81 -0.39 13.92 20.50
C PRO A 81 1.08 14.05 20.08
N LEU A 82 1.47 15.25 19.69
CA LEU A 82 2.84 15.56 19.27
C LEU A 82 3.60 16.26 20.39
N THR A 83 4.90 15.93 20.52
CA THR A 83 5.82 16.76 21.29
C THR A 83 5.95 18.15 20.65
N PRO A 84 6.44 19.18 21.37
CA PRO A 84 6.64 20.50 20.77
C PRO A 84 7.48 20.48 19.49
N VAL A 85 8.54 19.67 19.46
CA VAL A 85 9.38 19.47 18.26
C VAL A 85 8.62 18.72 17.18
N GLY A 86 7.88 17.66 17.54
CA GLY A 86 7.04 16.92 16.60
C GLY A 86 6.00 17.81 15.92
N LYS A 87 5.39 18.74 16.68
CA LYS A 87 4.47 19.74 16.12
C LYS A 87 5.16 20.68 15.13
N GLN A 88 6.33 21.20 15.47
CA GLN A 88 7.09 22.07 14.56
C GLN A 88 7.48 21.37 13.26
N LEU A 89 7.83 20.09 13.32
CA LEU A 89 8.13 19.27 12.14
C LEU A 89 6.86 18.99 11.33
N TYR A 90 5.77 18.58 11.98
CA TYR A 90 4.49 18.33 11.33
C TYR A 90 3.96 19.58 10.59
N ASP A 91 4.02 20.75 11.23
CA ASP A 91 3.57 22.01 10.63
C ASP A 91 4.41 22.42 9.38
N ARG A 92 5.63 21.88 9.23
CA ARG A 92 6.48 22.07 8.05
C ARG A 92 6.22 21.04 6.95
N ASN A 93 5.64 19.89 7.30
CA ASN A 93 5.34 18.83 6.35
C ASN A 93 4.13 19.22 5.48
N LYS A 94 4.30 19.02 4.18
CA LYS A 94 3.35 19.36 3.13
C LYS A 94 2.99 18.08 2.40
N PRO A 95 2.06 17.26 2.92
CA PRO A 95 1.72 15.98 2.32
C PRO A 95 1.07 16.11 0.94
N ILE A 96 1.36 15.16 0.04
CA ILE A 96 0.83 15.15 -1.33
C ILE A 96 -0.70 15.06 -1.39
N GLY A 97 -1.36 14.53 -0.35
CA GLY A 97 -2.83 14.52 -0.27
C GLY A 97 -3.46 15.92 -0.10
N LYS A 98 -2.68 16.92 0.33
CA LYS A 98 -3.13 18.30 0.56
C LYS A 98 -2.47 19.32 -0.38
N TYR A 99 -1.26 19.02 -0.86
CA TYR A 99 -0.45 19.90 -1.71
C TYR A 99 -0.28 19.29 -3.10
N SER A 100 -0.02 20.10 -4.12
CA SER A 100 0.25 19.59 -5.48
C SER A 100 1.62 18.89 -5.56
N PRO A 101 1.90 18.09 -6.60
CA PRO A 101 3.22 17.49 -6.83
C PRO A 101 4.37 18.52 -6.82
N GLY A 102 4.13 19.75 -7.30
CA GLY A 102 5.11 20.83 -7.25
C GLY A 102 5.20 21.55 -5.89
N GLY A 103 4.22 21.36 -5.00
CA GLY A 103 4.10 22.07 -3.71
C GLY A 103 4.34 21.21 -2.46
N THR A 104 4.31 19.87 -2.59
CA THR A 104 4.56 18.90 -1.50
C THR A 104 6.02 18.94 -1.03
N ASN A 105 6.36 18.51 0.18
CA ASN A 105 7.75 18.16 0.53
C ASN A 105 7.87 16.70 1.01
N ASP A 106 6.87 15.89 0.65
CA ASP A 106 6.87 14.45 0.85
C ASP A 106 8.13 13.82 0.21
N PRO A 107 9.01 13.18 1.01
CA PRO A 107 10.25 12.58 0.52
C PRO A 107 10.00 11.59 -0.62
N HIS A 108 8.96 10.78 -0.50
CA HIS A 108 8.60 9.82 -1.55
C HIS A 108 8.23 10.52 -2.85
N THR A 109 7.43 11.58 -2.77
CA THR A 109 7.00 12.31 -3.98
C THR A 109 8.13 13.13 -4.61
N ARG A 110 9.09 13.61 -3.80
CA ARG A 110 10.17 14.50 -4.26
C ARG A 110 11.41 13.77 -4.73
N TYR A 111 11.77 12.69 -4.06
CA TYR A 111 13.06 12.02 -4.24
C TYR A 111 12.91 10.56 -4.64
N CYS A 112 11.68 10.06 -4.77
CA CYS A 112 11.38 8.64 -4.97
C CYS A 112 11.89 7.76 -3.82
N ASP A 113 12.10 8.34 -2.64
CA ASP A 113 12.48 7.60 -1.45
C ASP A 113 11.35 6.63 -1.04
N PRO A 114 11.67 5.49 -0.41
CA PRO A 114 10.66 4.65 0.22
C PRO A 114 9.81 5.43 1.22
N PHE A 115 8.53 5.06 1.35
CA PHE A 115 7.66 5.62 2.41
C PHE A 115 8.20 5.41 3.82
N GLY A 116 9.02 4.37 4.02
CA GLY A 116 9.43 3.91 5.33
C GLY A 116 8.31 3.25 6.12
N PHE A 117 8.64 2.72 7.29
CA PHE A 117 7.70 2.08 8.20
C PHE A 117 7.24 3.06 9.30
N PRO A 118 5.95 3.13 9.66
CA PRO A 118 4.83 2.27 9.24
C PRO A 118 4.02 2.73 8.02
N GLN A 119 4.41 3.82 7.36
CA GLN A 119 3.63 4.34 6.23
C GLN A 119 3.55 3.35 5.07
N ASN A 120 4.60 2.60 4.78
CA ASN A 120 4.62 1.57 3.72
C ASN A 120 3.60 0.44 3.94
N MET A 121 3.24 0.13 5.18
CA MET A 121 2.24 -0.88 5.52
C MET A 121 0.84 -0.29 5.42
N THR A 122 0.65 0.90 5.98
CA THR A 122 -0.66 1.56 6.04
C THR A 122 -1.11 2.17 4.71
N ASN A 123 -0.14 2.51 3.84
CA ASN A 123 -0.35 3.10 2.53
C ASN A 123 -0.02 2.14 1.38
N GLU A 124 -0.08 0.82 1.61
CA GLU A 124 0.05 -0.20 0.57
C GLU A 124 -1.25 -0.27 -0.25
N ILE A 125 -1.20 0.26 -1.47
CA ILE A 125 -2.35 0.35 -2.39
C ILE A 125 -2.45 -0.85 -3.35
N ARG A 126 -1.52 -1.79 -3.25
CA ARG A 126 -1.48 -3.06 -3.99
C ARG A 126 -1.52 -4.22 -3.00
N GLY A 127 -1.19 -5.42 -3.46
CA GLY A 127 -1.10 -6.59 -2.59
C GLY A 127 0.17 -6.60 -1.74
N MET A 128 0.10 -7.32 -0.64
CA MET A 128 1.24 -7.72 0.17
C MET A 128 1.40 -9.23 0.08
N MET A 129 2.63 -9.73 0.10
CA MET A 129 2.86 -11.17 0.25
C MET A 129 3.66 -11.42 1.50
N ILE A 130 3.22 -12.34 2.34
CA ILE A 130 3.95 -12.76 3.53
C ILE A 130 4.46 -14.17 3.29
N THR A 131 5.73 -14.39 3.61
CA THR A 131 6.36 -15.71 3.56
C THR A 131 7.33 -15.88 4.73
N THR A 132 7.54 -17.11 5.16
CA THR A 132 8.33 -17.42 6.36
C THR A 132 9.50 -18.34 6.02
N MET A 133 10.58 -18.17 6.78
CA MET A 133 11.76 -19.02 6.87
C MET A 133 11.93 -19.40 8.36
N PRO A 134 12.75 -20.41 8.71
CA PRO A 134 12.89 -20.86 10.10
C PRO A 134 13.22 -19.75 11.12
N ASN A 135 13.94 -18.70 10.70
CA ASN A 135 14.36 -17.60 11.56
C ASN A 135 13.92 -16.20 11.09
N ARG A 136 13.08 -16.12 10.05
CA ARG A 136 12.65 -14.84 9.46
C ARG A 136 11.25 -14.91 8.88
N THR A 137 10.53 -13.81 8.94
CA THR A 137 9.32 -13.55 8.15
C THR A 137 9.60 -12.40 7.20
N PHE A 138 9.16 -12.52 5.95
CA PHE A 138 9.28 -11.48 4.94
C PHE A 138 7.91 -10.96 4.56
N VAL A 139 7.78 -9.63 4.50
CA VAL A 139 6.60 -8.95 3.97
C VAL A 139 7.01 -8.23 2.69
N LEU A 140 6.55 -8.74 1.55
CA LEU A 140 6.77 -8.16 0.23
C LEU A 140 5.68 -7.13 -0.03
N LEU A 141 6.07 -5.89 -0.24
CA LEU A 141 5.21 -4.71 -0.44
C LEU A 141 5.22 -4.35 -1.92
N GLN A 142 4.14 -4.67 -2.63
CA GLN A 142 4.10 -4.54 -4.09
C GLN A 142 3.99 -3.09 -4.58
N TYR A 143 3.50 -2.15 -3.77
CA TYR A 143 3.36 -0.77 -4.25
C TYR A 143 4.73 -0.13 -4.52
N MET A 144 5.64 -0.24 -3.55
CA MET A 144 7.00 0.28 -3.68
C MET A 144 8.00 -0.72 -4.26
N GLY A 145 7.61 -2.00 -4.39
CA GLY A 145 8.54 -3.05 -4.82
C GLY A 145 9.63 -3.31 -3.78
N LEU A 146 9.28 -3.23 -2.50
CA LEU A 146 10.20 -3.38 -1.38
C LEU A 146 9.86 -4.64 -0.58
N TRP A 147 10.80 -5.13 0.22
CA TRP A 147 10.51 -6.15 1.23
C TRP A 147 10.90 -5.64 2.63
N ARG A 148 10.15 -6.11 3.63
CA ARG A 148 10.50 -6.00 5.04
C ARG A 148 10.98 -7.36 5.52
N GLU A 149 12.03 -7.34 6.31
CA GLU A 149 12.58 -8.53 6.97
C GLU A 149 12.30 -8.42 8.47
N ILE A 150 11.70 -9.46 9.02
CA ILE A 150 11.34 -9.57 10.44
C ILE A 150 12.04 -10.80 10.99
N TRP A 151 12.94 -10.61 11.95
CA TRP A 151 13.65 -11.72 12.59
C TRP A 151 12.77 -12.42 13.61
N THR A 152 12.83 -13.75 13.66
CA THR A 152 12.01 -14.57 14.57
C THR A 152 12.84 -15.54 15.41
N ASP A 153 14.15 -15.30 15.52
CA ASP A 153 15.10 -16.14 16.26
C ASP A 153 15.32 -15.70 17.72
N GLY A 154 14.48 -14.82 18.24
CA GLY A 154 14.55 -14.36 19.63
C GLY A 154 15.65 -13.33 19.92
N ARG A 155 16.33 -12.80 18.90
CA ARG A 155 17.30 -11.71 19.08
C ARG A 155 16.66 -10.45 19.64
N THR A 156 17.46 -9.60 20.29
CA THR A 156 17.03 -8.26 20.70
C THR A 156 17.14 -7.26 19.55
N LEU A 157 16.28 -6.25 19.56
CA LEU A 157 16.41 -5.11 18.65
C LEU A 157 17.71 -4.34 18.89
N PRO A 158 18.32 -3.77 17.83
CA PRO A 158 19.48 -2.90 18.00
C PRO A 158 19.14 -1.67 18.85
N THR A 159 20.06 -1.30 19.73
CA THR A 159 19.93 -0.14 20.64
C THR A 159 20.79 1.06 20.23
N ASN A 160 21.71 0.88 19.29
CA ASN A 160 22.61 1.93 18.79
C ASN A 160 22.44 2.12 17.27
N VAL A 161 21.51 3.00 16.89
CA VAL A 161 21.22 3.32 15.48
C VAL A 161 21.30 4.84 15.28
N GLY A 162 21.92 5.31 14.19
CA GLY A 162 21.98 6.74 13.84
C GLY A 162 22.99 7.60 14.60
N GLY A 163 23.84 6.99 15.44
CA GLY A 163 25.04 7.60 16.02
C GLY A 163 26.20 7.80 15.04
N ARG A 164 27.39 8.13 15.58
CA ARG A 164 28.65 8.30 14.81
C ARG A 164 29.75 7.31 15.20
N GLY A 165 29.43 6.33 16.04
CA GLY A 165 30.39 5.35 16.53
C GLY A 165 30.66 4.24 15.52
N ARG A 166 31.79 3.53 15.67
CA ARG A 166 32.15 2.39 14.80
C ARG A 166 31.08 1.29 14.79
N ASP A 167 30.47 1.04 15.94
CA ASP A 167 29.47 -0.03 16.13
C ASP A 167 28.03 0.51 16.02
N THR A 168 27.87 1.72 15.49
CA THR A 168 26.55 2.27 15.19
C THR A 168 26.01 1.67 13.90
N LEU A 169 24.75 1.25 13.94
CA LEU A 169 24.05 0.84 12.72
C LEU A 169 23.40 2.05 12.03
N ASP A 170 23.34 1.99 10.71
CA ASP A 170 22.59 2.97 9.93
C ASP A 170 21.08 2.79 10.12
N PRO A 171 20.30 3.88 10.15
CA PRO A 171 18.85 3.78 10.07
C PRO A 171 18.41 3.17 8.73
N LYS A 172 17.24 2.55 8.73
CA LYS A 172 16.64 1.93 7.55
C LYS A 172 15.24 2.47 7.35
N TYR A 173 14.82 2.65 6.10
CA TYR A 173 13.43 2.99 5.78
C TYR A 173 12.43 2.03 6.44
N ASN A 174 12.71 0.72 6.40
CA ASN A 174 11.87 -0.32 7.02
C ASN A 174 12.28 -0.69 8.46
N GLY A 175 13.28 0.00 9.03
CA GLY A 175 13.83 -0.27 10.36
C GLY A 175 14.47 -1.65 10.52
N TYR A 176 14.62 -2.03 11.78
CA TYR A 176 15.00 -3.36 12.24
C TYR A 176 13.83 -3.95 12.98
N SER A 177 13.35 -5.13 12.56
CA SER A 177 12.15 -5.74 13.11
C SER A 177 12.45 -7.10 13.76
N VAL A 178 11.86 -7.35 14.92
CA VAL A 178 11.85 -8.66 15.58
C VAL A 178 10.39 -9.03 15.87
N GLY A 179 10.01 -10.25 15.51
CA GLY A 179 8.66 -10.76 15.67
C GLY A 179 8.58 -12.02 16.52
N HIS A 180 7.45 -12.19 17.19
CA HIS A 180 7.12 -13.39 17.97
C HIS A 180 5.62 -13.66 17.94
N TRP A 181 5.25 -14.92 18.13
CA TRP A 181 3.85 -15.33 18.31
C TRP A 181 3.43 -15.10 19.76
N GLU A 182 2.43 -14.25 19.99
CA GLU A 182 1.82 -14.05 21.31
C GLU A 182 0.83 -15.19 21.62
N ASP A 183 0.16 -15.69 20.59
CA ASP A 183 -0.73 -16.85 20.63
C ASP A 183 -0.68 -17.62 19.28
N ASP A 184 -1.65 -18.51 19.02
CA ASP A 184 -1.71 -19.30 17.77
C ASP A 184 -2.08 -18.49 16.52
N TYR A 185 -2.59 -17.26 16.67
CA TYR A 185 -3.17 -16.44 15.60
C TYR A 185 -2.65 -14.99 15.60
N THR A 186 -1.97 -14.55 16.65
CA THR A 186 -1.41 -13.20 16.79
C THR A 186 0.12 -13.22 16.70
N PHE A 187 0.66 -12.61 15.66
CA PHE A 187 2.10 -12.36 15.49
C PHE A 187 2.40 -10.89 15.78
N VAL A 188 3.20 -10.63 16.79
CA VAL A 188 3.58 -9.29 17.25
C VAL A 188 4.97 -8.98 16.75
N VAL A 189 5.16 -7.77 16.21
CA VAL A 189 6.45 -7.32 15.68
C VAL A 189 6.80 -5.96 16.26
N ASP A 190 7.99 -5.88 16.86
CA ASP A 190 8.56 -4.63 17.35
C ASP A 190 9.63 -4.15 16.36
N THR A 191 9.61 -2.86 16.04
CA THR A 191 10.51 -2.23 15.07
C THR A 191 11.14 -0.95 15.62
N THR A 192 12.46 -0.79 15.40
CA THR A 192 13.26 0.40 15.74
C THR A 192 14.21 0.81 14.61
N GLY A 193 14.92 1.95 14.76
CA GLY A 193 15.98 2.36 13.83
C GLY A 193 15.44 2.83 12.48
N LEU A 194 14.32 3.54 12.52
CA LEU A 194 13.63 4.08 11.34
C LEU A 194 14.37 5.30 10.79
N ALA A 195 14.44 5.40 9.47
CA ALA A 195 14.96 6.56 8.76
C ALA A 195 14.21 7.85 9.16
N PRO A 196 14.83 8.81 9.86
CA PRO A 196 14.12 9.95 10.45
C PRO A 196 13.53 10.93 9.43
N GLU A 197 13.95 10.84 8.17
CA GLU A 197 13.41 11.59 7.05
C GLU A 197 12.02 11.10 6.61
N THR A 198 11.63 9.87 6.96
CA THR A 198 10.31 9.33 6.59
C THR A 198 9.20 9.83 7.48
N TRP A 199 7.97 9.67 7.00
CA TRP A 199 6.77 10.02 7.75
C TRP A 199 6.07 8.73 8.19
N THR A 200 5.39 8.79 9.34
CA THR A 200 4.67 7.61 9.85
C THR A 200 3.36 7.37 9.11
N THR A 201 2.80 8.41 8.49
CA THR A 201 1.54 8.35 7.75
C THR A 201 1.59 9.26 6.52
N LYS A 202 0.68 9.00 5.57
CA LYS A 202 0.50 9.83 4.38
C LYS A 202 0.10 11.29 4.66
N SER A 203 -0.30 11.60 5.90
CA SER A 203 -0.61 12.97 6.33
C SER A 203 0.62 13.73 6.83
N GLY A 204 1.80 13.11 6.84
CA GLY A 204 3.06 13.76 7.15
C GLY A 204 3.38 13.82 8.63
N TYR A 205 2.93 12.85 9.44
CA TYR A 205 3.34 12.75 10.84
C TYR A 205 4.83 12.40 10.93
N PRO A 206 5.65 13.24 11.61
CA PRO A 206 7.07 12.99 11.76
C PRO A 206 7.34 11.97 12.87
N HIS A 207 8.53 11.39 12.86
CA HIS A 207 9.07 10.61 13.96
C HIS A 207 10.57 10.89 14.14
N SER A 208 11.13 10.53 15.30
CA SER A 208 12.58 10.58 15.52
C SER A 208 13.22 9.22 15.20
N ILE A 209 14.55 9.17 15.27
CA ILE A 209 15.32 7.93 15.21
C ILE A 209 15.02 6.99 16.38
N ASP A 210 14.58 7.54 17.51
CA ASP A 210 14.21 6.79 18.72
C ASP A 210 12.81 6.18 18.66
N ALA A 211 12.09 6.40 17.56
CA ALA A 211 10.75 5.89 17.38
C ALA A 211 10.72 4.37 17.49
N ARG A 212 9.69 3.88 18.19
CA ARG A 212 9.39 2.46 18.33
C ARG A 212 7.98 2.22 17.83
N VAL A 213 7.82 1.21 17.00
CA VAL A 213 6.53 0.86 16.43
C VAL A 213 6.30 -0.62 16.68
N GLN A 214 5.18 -0.93 17.32
CA GLN A 214 4.69 -2.29 17.47
C GLN A 214 3.53 -2.48 16.49
N GLU A 215 3.60 -3.50 15.67
CA GLU A 215 2.50 -3.97 14.82
C GLU A 215 2.05 -5.35 15.29
N ARG A 216 0.77 -5.63 15.07
CA ARG A 216 0.13 -6.90 15.43
C ARG A 216 -0.59 -7.41 14.19
N PHE A 217 -0.24 -8.61 13.78
CA PHE A 217 -0.89 -9.33 12.69
C PHE A 217 -1.78 -10.40 13.31
N HIS A 218 -3.09 -10.30 13.14
CA HIS A 218 -4.04 -11.27 13.66
C HIS A 218 -4.75 -12.03 12.54
N ARG A 219 -4.63 -13.36 12.54
CA ARG A 219 -5.31 -14.24 11.59
C ARG A 219 -6.71 -14.55 12.08
N ASP A 220 -7.67 -13.74 11.63
CA ASP A 220 -9.09 -13.94 11.93
C ASP A 220 -9.64 -15.23 11.29
N SER A 221 -9.22 -15.51 10.05
CA SER A 221 -9.67 -16.67 9.27
C SER A 221 -8.59 -17.09 8.27
N LYS A 222 -8.88 -18.08 7.41
CA LYS A 222 -7.99 -18.43 6.31
C LYS A 222 -7.80 -17.27 5.31
N ASN A 223 -8.82 -16.45 5.10
CA ASN A 223 -8.83 -15.39 4.10
C ASN A 223 -8.71 -13.97 4.70
N ASP A 224 -8.76 -13.83 6.02
CA ASP A 224 -8.73 -12.53 6.70
C ASP A 224 -7.52 -12.40 7.64
N LEU A 225 -6.89 -11.23 7.57
CA LEU A 225 -5.75 -10.79 8.36
C LEU A 225 -5.97 -9.33 8.77
N THR A 226 -5.82 -9.02 10.06
CA THR A 226 -5.93 -7.67 10.61
C THR A 226 -4.66 -7.18 11.27
#